data_AF-B8HSA8-F1
#
_entry.id   AF-B8HSA8-F1
#
_cell.length_a   1.000
_cell.length_b   1.000
_cell.length_c   1.000
_cell.angle_alpha   90.00
_cell.angle_beta   90.00
_cell.angle_gamma   90.00
#
_symmetry.space_group_name_H-M   'P 1'
#
loop_
_entity.id
_entity.type
_entity.pdbx_description
1 polymer ?
#
loop_
_entity_poly.entity_id
_entity_poly.type
_entity_poly.pdbx_seq_one_letter_code
_entity_poly.pdbx_strand_id
1 'polypeptide(L)'
;MLSPHLMSTQFTSLVPLAALVTLSGFLSPLVAQAETDSLINNAAAEPEMSPLAVTQAKPFKNRLRPPNLDTLKPSQQASQNRSGATGEQESTATSRAAGSFGVPFTAKRVSLSPTSVVAPTNGGYLSATYPYSAIGRLTFSAGYCSASLIRRSVIVTAAHCIQDFGSGSNLFRGFTFVPAFYKGAAPYGSWGWQALIRPISWARGTDIGSGAARDNDLAVIALKPKNGKFIGDRTGYLDYGWNNYSFVRSSLTGNLSVAALSTLGYPFLLDLGEMMQRTDGPSFLTTIGGAGQIYQGSTFTGGSSGGPWIANFGYQNPRFSGGATAGRGARNNVVVGVTSWGAPDPNQRKDNFSSQFRQNTRYPRASYGKYGAGNIAALLNALCSGKPAGSTQTYEQLGYCN
;
A
#
# COMPACT_ATOMS: atom_id res chain seq x y z
N MET A 1 -63.35 14.76 -24.89
CA MET A 1 -63.67 14.84 -26.34
C MET A 1 -63.42 16.27 -26.79
N LEU A 2 -63.08 16.46 -28.08
CA LEU A 2 -63.29 17.66 -28.90
C LEU A 2 -62.84 19.04 -28.33
N SER A 3 -61.68 19.51 -28.82
CA SER A 3 -61.46 20.94 -29.16
C SER A 3 -62.34 21.30 -30.40
N PRO A 4 -62.55 22.58 -30.83
CA PRO A 4 -61.44 23.40 -31.35
C PRO A 4 -61.59 24.95 -31.38
N HIS A 5 -60.52 25.62 -31.85
CA HIS A 5 -60.46 26.88 -32.63
C HIS A 5 -60.99 28.24 -32.10
N LEU A 6 -60.73 29.40 -32.75
CA LEU A 6 -59.50 30.04 -33.31
C LEU A 6 -59.88 31.38 -33.97
N MET A 7 -59.39 32.54 -33.49
CA MET A 7 -59.40 33.88 -34.16
C MET A 7 -58.66 34.90 -33.25
N SER A 8 -58.08 36.03 -33.70
CA SER A 8 -57.83 36.55 -35.06
C SER A 8 -56.62 37.51 -35.09
N THR A 9 -55.96 37.62 -36.26
CA THR A 9 -55.21 38.76 -36.84
C THR A 9 -54.55 39.85 -35.96
N GLN A 10 -53.21 39.91 -36.07
CA GLN A 10 -52.36 41.09 -36.34
C GLN A 10 -52.57 42.45 -35.64
N PHE A 11 -51.46 42.97 -35.09
CA PHE A 11 -51.00 44.34 -35.37
C PHE A 11 -49.48 44.34 -35.57
N THR A 12 -48.96 45.17 -36.48
CA THR A 12 -47.53 45.32 -36.77
C THR A 12 -46.98 46.61 -36.17
N SER A 13 -45.74 46.56 -35.67
CA SER A 13 -44.92 47.75 -35.44
C SER A 13 -43.46 47.45 -35.76
N LEU A 14 -42.77 48.43 -36.34
CA LEU A 14 -41.37 48.36 -36.77
C LEU A 14 -40.54 49.32 -35.90
N VAL A 15 -39.59 48.76 -35.15
CA VAL A 15 -38.54 49.49 -34.41
C VAL A 15 -37.27 48.62 -34.42
N PRO A 16 -36.07 49.19 -34.22
CA PRO A 16 -35.05 49.12 -35.25
C PRO A 16 -34.06 47.96 -35.07
N LEU A 17 -33.32 47.67 -36.15
CA LEU A 17 -32.31 46.63 -36.19
C LEU A 17 -31.06 47.02 -35.38
N ALA A 18 -31.13 46.90 -34.06
CA ALA A 18 -29.98 47.03 -33.18
C ALA A 18 -29.00 45.87 -33.47
N ALA A 19 -27.81 46.19 -33.96
CA ALA A 19 -26.80 45.20 -34.26
C ALA A 19 -26.28 44.55 -32.97
N LEU A 20 -26.73 43.32 -32.68
CA LEU A 20 -26.09 42.49 -31.67
C LEU A 20 -24.68 42.14 -32.15
N VAL A 21 -23.70 42.92 -31.70
CA VAL A 21 -22.32 42.46 -31.62
C VAL A 21 -22.31 41.34 -30.58
N THR A 22 -22.50 40.11 -31.03
CA THR A 22 -22.29 38.91 -30.23
C THR A 22 -20.82 38.84 -29.87
N LEU A 23 -20.47 39.44 -28.73
CA LEU A 23 -19.15 39.36 -28.14
C LEU A 23 -18.92 37.89 -27.77
N SER A 24 -18.41 37.14 -28.75
CA SER A 24 -18.11 35.72 -28.69
C SER A 24 -16.88 35.52 -27.82
N GLY A 25 -17.06 35.83 -26.53
CA GLY A 25 -16.05 35.62 -25.51
C GLY A 25 -15.71 34.14 -25.50
N PHE A 26 -14.51 33.82 -25.94
CA PHE A 26 -13.94 32.49 -25.84
C PHE A 26 -13.75 32.17 -24.35
N LEU A 27 -14.83 31.73 -23.71
CA LEU A 27 -14.79 30.81 -22.60
C LEU A 27 -14.23 29.48 -23.13
N SER A 28 -12.94 29.50 -23.43
CA SER A 28 -12.11 28.30 -23.44
C SER A 28 -12.48 27.53 -22.17
N PRO A 29 -12.93 26.28 -22.27
CA PRO A 29 -13.13 25.50 -21.06
C PRO A 29 -11.81 25.52 -20.31
N LEU A 30 -11.84 25.91 -19.04
CA LEU A 30 -10.75 25.62 -18.11
C LEU A 30 -10.67 24.11 -18.03
N VAL A 31 -9.88 23.52 -18.94
CA VAL A 31 -9.49 22.13 -18.91
C VAL A 31 -8.72 21.98 -17.62
N ALA A 32 -9.44 21.56 -16.57
CA ALA A 32 -8.84 21.28 -15.28
C ALA A 32 -7.70 20.31 -15.54
N GLN A 33 -6.46 20.80 -15.40
CA GLN A 33 -5.29 19.99 -15.72
C GLN A 33 -5.39 18.70 -14.90
N ALA A 34 -5.25 17.57 -15.59
CA ALA A 34 -5.27 16.27 -14.96
C ALA A 34 -3.97 16.12 -14.15
N GLU A 35 -3.93 16.77 -12.99
CA GLU A 35 -2.81 16.76 -12.05
C GLU A 35 -2.53 15.32 -11.65
N THR A 36 -1.50 14.75 -12.26
CA THR A 36 -0.98 13.42 -11.98
C THR A 36 -0.23 13.42 -10.65
N ASP A 37 -0.14 12.25 -10.02
CA ASP A 37 0.69 12.04 -8.84
C ASP A 37 2.13 12.54 -9.08
N SER A 38 2.58 13.46 -8.24
CA SER A 38 3.79 14.22 -8.47
C SER A 38 5.03 13.58 -7.85
N LEU A 39 6.12 13.56 -8.62
CA LEU A 39 7.45 13.17 -8.16
C LEU A 39 8.00 14.23 -7.21
N ILE A 40 8.17 13.86 -5.94
CA ILE A 40 8.75 14.73 -4.94
C ILE A 40 10.16 14.24 -4.66
N ASN A 41 11.15 14.96 -5.19
CA ASN A 41 12.57 14.73 -4.95
C ASN A 41 12.99 15.32 -3.59
N ASN A 42 13.95 14.68 -2.91
CA ASN A 42 14.64 15.21 -1.73
C ASN A 42 15.65 16.33 -2.13
N ALA A 43 15.13 17.43 -2.69
CA ALA A 43 15.93 18.52 -3.26
C ALA A 43 16.72 19.32 -2.21
N ALA A 44 16.26 19.33 -0.94
CA ALA A 44 16.99 19.90 0.19
C ALA A 44 18.14 19.00 0.70
N ALA A 45 18.38 17.86 0.04
CA ALA A 45 19.36 16.85 0.43
C ALA A 45 19.25 16.40 1.90
N GLU A 46 18.02 16.31 2.44
CA GLU A 46 17.76 16.03 3.86
C GLU A 46 18.59 14.83 4.35
N PRO A 47 19.26 14.96 5.51
CA PRO A 47 20.06 13.90 6.09
C PRO A 47 19.18 12.73 6.58
N GLU A 48 19.81 11.59 6.78
CA GLU A 48 19.20 10.48 7.51
C GLU A 48 18.98 10.87 8.97
N MET A 49 17.93 10.33 9.58
CA MET A 49 17.74 10.45 11.02
C MET A 49 18.89 9.79 11.76
N SER A 50 19.39 10.44 12.82
CA SER A 50 20.48 9.89 13.64
C SER A 50 20.07 8.53 14.23
N PRO A 51 21.03 7.63 14.53
CA PRO A 51 20.71 6.33 15.11
C PRO A 51 19.85 6.43 16.38
N LEU A 52 20.06 7.46 17.21
CA LEU A 52 19.24 7.73 18.40
C LEU A 52 17.81 8.17 18.05
N ALA A 53 17.66 9.07 17.08
CA ALA A 53 16.35 9.52 16.61
C ALA A 53 15.58 8.38 15.89
N VAL A 54 16.30 7.43 15.29
CA VAL A 54 15.72 6.16 14.85
C VAL A 54 15.27 5.35 16.07
N THR A 55 16.17 4.90 16.95
CA THR A 55 15.79 3.93 18.01
C THR A 55 14.69 4.45 18.94
N GLN A 56 14.69 5.74 19.30
CA GLN A 56 13.74 6.31 20.25
C GLN A 56 12.36 6.68 19.67
N ALA A 57 12.20 6.70 18.34
CA ALA A 57 10.95 7.15 17.71
C ALA A 57 9.72 6.34 18.17
N LYS A 58 8.60 7.03 18.33
CA LYS A 58 7.30 6.44 18.69
C LYS A 58 6.49 6.08 17.44
N PRO A 59 5.56 5.11 17.51
CA PRO A 59 4.70 4.78 16.38
C PRO A 59 3.93 6.01 15.93
N PHE A 60 3.91 6.27 14.62
CA PHE A 60 3.05 7.33 14.09
C PHE A 60 1.58 6.96 14.26
N LYS A 61 0.76 7.95 14.63
CA LYS A 61 -0.68 7.81 14.84
C LYS A 61 -1.43 8.52 13.72
N ASN A 62 -2.01 7.74 12.80
CA ASN A 62 -2.91 8.26 11.76
C ASN A 62 -4.02 9.11 12.42
N ARG A 63 -4.21 10.34 11.92
CA ARG A 63 -5.19 11.30 12.46
C ARG A 63 -6.62 11.02 12.01
N LEU A 64 -6.81 10.20 10.98
CA LEU A 64 -8.14 9.75 10.55
C LEU A 64 -8.74 8.82 11.61
N ARG A 65 -9.98 9.11 12.04
CA ARG A 65 -10.75 8.22 12.93
C ARG A 65 -11.09 6.91 12.22
N PRO A 66 -11.10 5.75 12.88
CA PRO A 66 -11.62 4.52 12.29
C PRO A 66 -13.08 4.69 11.81
N PRO A 67 -13.48 4.02 10.71
CA PRO A 67 -14.89 3.93 10.31
C PRO A 67 -15.71 3.10 11.31
N ASN A 68 -17.03 3.23 11.26
CA ASN A 68 -17.95 2.28 11.90
C ASN A 68 -17.83 0.90 11.21
N LEU A 69 -17.89 -0.20 11.98
CA LEU A 69 -17.73 -1.58 11.51
C LEU A 69 -18.91 -2.50 11.88
N ASP A 70 -20.04 -1.97 12.34
CA ASP A 70 -21.18 -2.76 12.80
C ASP A 70 -21.83 -3.56 11.67
N THR A 71 -21.72 -3.05 10.43
CA THR A 71 -22.22 -3.69 9.20
C THR A 71 -21.13 -4.39 8.38
N LEU A 72 -19.90 -4.51 8.90
CA LEU A 72 -18.77 -5.09 8.18
C LEU A 72 -19.03 -6.55 7.77
N LYS A 73 -18.90 -6.82 6.47
CA LYS A 73 -18.98 -8.17 5.89
C LYS A 73 -17.89 -8.37 4.83
N PRO A 74 -17.41 -9.61 4.61
CA PRO A 74 -16.61 -9.96 3.44
C PRO A 74 -17.43 -9.76 2.16
N SER A 75 -16.78 -9.30 1.10
CA SER A 75 -17.46 -8.89 -0.13
C SER A 75 -18.07 -10.07 -0.88
N GLN A 76 -19.39 -10.12 -0.90
CA GLN A 76 -20.16 -11.11 -1.65
C GLN A 76 -20.26 -10.80 -3.15
N GLN A 77 -20.00 -9.55 -3.59
CA GLN A 77 -20.03 -9.17 -5.00
C GLN A 77 -19.00 -9.97 -5.83
N ALA A 78 -19.41 -10.37 -7.04
CA ALA A 78 -18.46 -10.85 -8.04
C ALA A 78 -17.55 -9.67 -8.47
N SER A 79 -16.24 -9.86 -8.44
CA SER A 79 -15.31 -8.79 -8.81
C SER A 79 -15.34 -8.58 -10.32
N GLN A 80 -15.58 -7.34 -10.77
CA GLN A 80 -15.45 -6.96 -12.18
C GLN A 80 -13.98 -7.00 -12.65
N ASN A 81 -13.01 -6.92 -11.72
CA ASN A 81 -11.60 -7.06 -12.02
C ASN A 81 -11.25 -8.56 -12.13
N ARG A 82 -10.88 -9.03 -13.33
CA ARG A 82 -10.35 -10.38 -13.54
C ARG A 82 -9.00 -10.56 -12.82
N SER A 83 -8.82 -11.66 -12.11
CA SER A 83 -7.55 -12.02 -11.47
C SER A 83 -6.47 -12.37 -12.52
N GLY A 84 -5.20 -12.05 -12.21
CA GLY A 84 -4.04 -12.52 -13.00
C GLY A 84 -3.67 -13.99 -12.68
N ALA A 85 -3.19 -14.74 -13.68
CA ALA A 85 -2.78 -16.15 -13.57
C ALA A 85 -1.36 -16.32 -12.95
N THR A 86 -0.92 -17.45 -12.39
CA THR A 86 -0.75 -18.80 -13.00
C THR A 86 -0.44 -19.94 -11.98
N GLY A 87 -0.92 -21.20 -12.15
CA GLY A 87 -0.11 -22.44 -11.86
C GLY A 87 -0.37 -23.48 -10.71
N GLU A 88 -1.57 -24.07 -10.52
CA GLU A 88 -1.97 -25.32 -9.76
C GLU A 88 -1.17 -25.86 -8.53
N GLN A 89 -1.73 -26.29 -7.37
CA GLN A 89 -3.15 -26.43 -6.93
C GLN A 89 -3.43 -26.13 -5.40
N GLU A 90 -3.36 -27.13 -4.47
CA GLU A 90 -4.06 -27.21 -3.14
C GLU A 90 -3.24 -28.06 -2.09
N SER A 91 -3.51 -28.26 -0.77
CA SER A 91 -4.49 -27.89 0.32
C SER A 91 -3.82 -28.23 1.72
N THR A 92 -4.35 -28.40 2.97
CA THR A 92 -5.69 -28.44 3.66
C THR A 92 -5.64 -27.78 5.09
N ALA A 93 -5.92 -28.48 6.23
CA ALA A 93 -6.02 -27.98 7.64
C ALA A 93 -5.93 -29.16 8.67
N THR A 94 -5.80 -29.06 10.01
CA THR A 94 -6.40 -28.13 11.01
C THR A 94 -5.60 -27.93 12.33
N SER A 95 -5.63 -26.70 12.87
CA SER A 95 -5.75 -26.32 14.30
C SER A 95 -5.70 -24.78 14.36
N ARG A 96 -6.57 -24.09 15.12
CA ARG A 96 -6.86 -22.65 14.88
C ARG A 96 -6.91 -21.79 16.15
N ALA A 97 -6.02 -20.80 16.22
CA ALA A 97 -6.25 -19.58 16.99
C ALA A 97 -7.11 -18.60 16.16
N ALA A 98 -7.90 -17.73 16.79
CA ALA A 98 -8.83 -16.83 16.10
C ALA A 98 -9.10 -15.52 16.85
N GLY A 99 -9.42 -14.47 16.09
CA GLY A 99 -9.90 -13.19 16.62
C GLY A 99 -11.38 -13.23 16.99
N SER A 100 -11.83 -12.20 17.70
CA SER A 100 -13.21 -12.05 18.20
C SER A 100 -14.30 -11.90 17.12
N PHE A 101 -13.94 -11.92 15.84
CA PHE A 101 -14.87 -12.01 14.71
C PHE A 101 -14.98 -13.45 14.15
N GLY A 102 -14.35 -14.44 14.81
CA GLY A 102 -14.27 -15.84 14.36
C GLY A 102 -13.25 -16.09 13.24
N VAL A 103 -12.59 -15.05 12.71
CA VAL A 103 -11.53 -15.18 11.71
C VAL A 103 -10.28 -15.78 12.35
N PRO A 104 -9.80 -16.95 11.90
CA PRO A 104 -8.62 -17.58 12.47
C PRO A 104 -7.35 -16.84 12.05
N PHE A 105 -6.39 -16.69 12.96
CA PHE A 105 -5.06 -16.17 12.63
C PHE A 105 -4.03 -16.75 13.60
N THR A 106 -2.77 -16.79 13.17
CA THR A 106 -1.63 -17.04 14.06
C THR A 106 -0.71 -15.82 14.06
N ALA A 107 -0.15 -15.47 15.21
CA ALA A 107 0.83 -14.38 15.34
C ALA A 107 2.11 -14.89 16.01
N LYS A 108 3.27 -14.45 15.52
CA LYS A 108 4.61 -14.80 16.03
C LYS A 108 5.61 -13.66 15.82
N ARG A 109 6.65 -13.62 16.65
CA ARG A 109 7.86 -12.80 16.42
C ARG A 109 8.64 -13.36 15.23
N VAL A 110 9.28 -12.48 14.46
CA VAL A 110 10.33 -12.86 13.51
C VAL A 110 11.65 -12.97 14.27
N SER A 111 11.79 -14.07 15.00
CA SER A 111 12.95 -14.41 15.81
C SER A 111 13.18 -15.91 15.84
N LEU A 112 14.43 -16.36 15.85
CA LEU A 112 14.77 -17.70 16.33
C LEU A 112 14.58 -17.76 17.85
N SER A 113 14.60 -18.97 18.43
CA SER A 113 14.84 -19.11 19.87
C SER A 113 16.16 -18.40 20.23
N PRO A 114 16.22 -17.59 21.31
CA PRO A 114 17.45 -16.90 21.69
C PRO A 114 18.59 -17.89 21.96
N THR A 115 19.58 -17.89 21.08
CA THR A 115 20.87 -18.53 21.32
C THR A 115 21.93 -17.46 21.51
N SER A 116 22.91 -17.70 22.37
CA SER A 116 24.11 -16.85 22.51
C SER A 116 25.01 -16.87 21.27
N VAL A 117 24.71 -17.72 20.28
CA VAL A 117 25.54 -18.00 19.10
C VAL A 117 25.28 -17.01 17.95
N VAL A 118 24.06 -16.48 17.81
CA VAL A 118 23.68 -15.59 16.70
C VAL A 118 23.28 -14.21 17.21
N ALA A 119 24.24 -13.28 17.20
CA ALA A 119 24.00 -11.88 17.55
C ALA A 119 22.96 -11.23 16.61
N PRO A 120 22.07 -10.32 17.09
CA PRO A 120 21.03 -9.74 16.24
C PRO A 120 21.50 -8.79 15.13
N THR A 121 22.79 -8.41 15.15
CA THR A 121 23.47 -7.68 14.08
C THR A 121 23.95 -8.59 12.94
N ASN A 122 23.91 -9.91 13.11
CA ASN A 122 24.39 -10.90 12.14
C ASN A 122 23.32 -11.17 11.07
N GLY A 123 23.73 -11.27 9.80
CA GLY A 123 22.84 -11.66 8.69
C GLY A 123 22.23 -13.06 8.81
N GLY A 124 22.77 -13.92 9.68
CA GLY A 124 22.16 -15.20 10.06
C GLY A 124 21.00 -15.08 11.07
N TYR A 125 20.71 -13.90 11.62
CA TYR A 125 19.55 -13.68 12.48
C TYR A 125 18.26 -13.62 11.64
N LEU A 126 17.15 -14.22 12.10
CA LEU A 126 15.97 -14.45 11.23
C LEU A 126 15.38 -13.19 10.58
N SER A 127 15.30 -12.05 11.28
CA SER A 127 14.82 -10.81 10.67
C SER A 127 15.75 -10.26 9.58
N ALA A 128 17.01 -10.69 9.58
CA ALA A 128 18.04 -10.35 8.60
C ALA A 128 18.23 -11.40 7.50
N THR A 129 17.41 -12.44 7.41
CA THR A 129 17.40 -13.37 6.27
C THR A 129 16.27 -13.05 5.29
N TYR A 130 16.46 -13.30 3.99
CA TYR A 130 15.38 -13.15 3.00
C TYR A 130 14.30 -14.21 3.26
N PRO A 131 12.99 -13.88 3.18
CA PRO A 131 12.39 -12.61 2.74
C PRO A 131 12.22 -11.52 3.81
N TYR A 132 12.51 -11.79 5.09
CA TYR A 132 12.37 -10.81 6.17
C TYR A 132 13.30 -9.59 6.00
N SER A 133 14.51 -9.80 5.48
CA SER A 133 15.49 -8.73 5.21
C SER A 133 14.97 -7.62 4.31
N ALA A 134 14.01 -7.89 3.42
CA ALA A 134 13.39 -6.88 2.57
C ALA A 134 12.37 -5.97 3.31
N ILE A 135 12.07 -6.27 4.59
CA ILE A 135 11.04 -5.62 5.40
C ILE A 135 11.71 -4.86 6.55
N GLY A 136 11.25 -3.63 6.82
CA GLY A 136 11.96 -2.72 7.71
C GLY A 136 11.08 -1.66 8.36
N ARG A 137 11.69 -0.93 9.28
CA ARG A 137 11.06 0.19 9.97
C ARG A 137 11.36 1.49 9.21
N LEU A 138 10.34 2.24 8.85
CA LEU A 138 10.44 3.55 8.21
C LEU A 138 10.25 4.63 9.28
N THR A 139 11.31 5.37 9.62
CA THR A 139 11.28 6.42 10.64
C THR A 139 11.34 7.80 9.97
N PHE A 140 10.65 8.79 10.55
CA PHE A 140 10.49 10.15 10.04
C PHE A 140 10.18 11.13 11.18
N SER A 141 10.16 12.43 10.89
CA SER A 141 10.03 13.51 11.90
C SER A 141 8.78 13.45 12.79
N ALA A 142 7.75 12.66 12.43
CA ALA A 142 6.52 12.49 13.20
C ALA A 142 6.38 11.12 13.88
N GLY A 143 7.37 10.23 13.77
CA GLY A 143 7.36 8.90 14.38
C GLY A 143 7.92 7.81 13.46
N TYR A 144 7.39 6.60 13.57
CA TYR A 144 7.72 5.50 12.66
C TYR A 144 6.50 4.72 12.16
N CYS A 145 6.70 4.09 11.01
CA CYS A 145 5.88 3.08 10.38
C CYS A 145 6.73 1.85 10.01
N SER A 146 6.10 0.86 9.40
CA SER A 146 6.73 -0.25 8.68
C SER A 146 6.74 0.03 7.17
N ALA A 147 7.64 -0.63 6.44
CA ALA A 147 7.70 -0.59 4.98
C ALA A 147 8.39 -1.86 4.44
N SER A 148 8.34 -2.07 3.12
CA SER A 148 9.04 -3.19 2.48
C SER A 148 9.55 -2.84 1.09
N LEU A 149 10.71 -3.38 0.71
CA LEU A 149 11.31 -3.25 -0.62
C LEU A 149 10.52 -4.09 -1.63
N ILE A 150 10.12 -3.45 -2.72
CA ILE A 150 9.40 -4.09 -3.85
C ILE A 150 10.11 -3.90 -5.21
N ARG A 151 11.20 -3.12 -5.24
CA ARG A 151 12.22 -3.07 -6.29
C ARG A 151 13.59 -2.83 -5.67
N ARG A 152 14.65 -3.00 -6.47
CA ARG A 152 16.06 -2.91 -6.08
C ARG A 152 16.43 -1.75 -5.12
N SER A 153 15.80 -0.59 -5.23
CA SER A 153 15.89 0.48 -4.20
C SER A 153 14.61 1.28 -4.03
N VAL A 154 13.44 0.62 -4.09
CA VAL A 154 12.13 1.25 -3.86
C VAL A 154 11.35 0.48 -2.80
N ILE A 155 10.94 1.19 -1.74
CA ILE A 155 10.00 0.67 -0.74
C ILE A 155 8.57 1.10 -1.02
N VAL A 156 7.61 0.30 -0.56
CA VAL A 156 6.20 0.67 -0.39
C VAL A 156 5.85 0.78 1.09
N THR A 157 4.98 1.73 1.41
CA THR A 157 4.44 2.02 2.75
C THR A 157 3.04 2.64 2.62
N ALA A 158 2.40 3.05 3.72
CA ALA A 158 1.10 3.73 3.69
C ALA A 158 1.25 5.23 3.40
N ALA A 159 0.25 5.88 2.78
CA ALA A 159 0.30 7.31 2.50
C ALA A 159 0.27 8.15 3.80
N HIS A 160 -0.43 7.67 4.83
CA HIS A 160 -0.40 8.30 6.15
C HIS A 160 0.98 8.25 6.84
N CYS A 161 1.92 7.42 6.37
CA CYS A 161 3.28 7.36 6.89
C CYS A 161 4.22 8.41 6.29
N ILE A 162 3.77 9.17 5.28
CA ILE A 162 4.53 10.29 4.70
C ILE A 162 3.89 11.65 4.94
N GLN A 163 2.57 11.71 5.16
CA GLN A 163 1.87 12.92 5.60
C GLN A 163 0.46 12.64 6.11
N ASP A 164 -0.11 13.61 6.83
CA ASP A 164 -1.54 13.64 7.10
C ASP A 164 -2.40 13.69 5.81
N PHE A 165 -3.61 13.18 5.91
CA PHE A 165 -4.63 13.28 4.86
C PHE A 165 -5.07 14.74 4.69
N GLY A 166 -5.07 15.24 3.45
CA GLY A 166 -5.49 16.62 3.16
C GLY A 166 -4.47 17.71 3.51
N SER A 167 -3.23 17.37 3.88
CA SER A 167 -2.20 18.37 4.24
C SER A 167 -1.62 19.16 3.04
N GLY A 168 -2.07 18.87 1.81
CA GLY A 168 -1.58 19.50 0.59
C GLY A 168 -0.16 19.05 0.26
N SER A 169 0.77 20.01 0.26
CA SER A 169 2.20 19.79 0.04
C SER A 169 2.95 19.35 1.31
N ASN A 170 2.36 19.50 2.51
CA ASN A 170 3.03 19.33 3.79
C ASN A 170 3.35 17.85 4.11
N LEU A 171 4.60 17.46 3.80
CA LEU A 171 5.22 16.18 4.14
C LEU A 171 5.84 16.18 5.54
N PHE A 172 5.96 14.99 6.14
CA PHE A 172 6.95 14.73 7.19
C PHE A 172 8.38 14.74 6.60
N ARG A 173 9.41 14.81 7.46
CA ARG A 173 10.82 14.98 7.04
C ARG A 173 11.72 13.83 7.48
N GLY A 174 12.88 13.70 6.83
CA GLY A 174 13.95 12.79 7.24
C GLY A 174 13.66 11.30 7.06
N PHE A 175 12.82 10.92 6.09
CA PHE A 175 12.43 9.52 5.86
C PHE A 175 13.65 8.59 5.75
N THR A 176 13.75 7.67 6.72
CA THR A 176 14.89 6.79 6.93
C THR A 176 14.39 5.36 7.12
N PHE A 177 14.69 4.48 6.16
CA PHE A 177 14.31 3.07 6.19
C PHE A 177 15.41 2.22 6.83
N VAL A 178 15.03 1.30 7.71
CA VAL A 178 15.93 0.34 8.34
C VAL A 178 15.41 -1.09 8.10
N PRO A 179 15.89 -1.79 7.06
CA PRO A 179 15.58 -3.19 6.84
C PRO A 179 16.15 -4.07 7.95
N ALA A 180 15.45 -5.16 8.27
CA ALA A 180 15.81 -6.10 9.33
C ALA A 180 15.98 -5.51 10.74
N PHE A 181 15.44 -4.32 11.01
CA PHE A 181 15.57 -3.63 12.31
C PHE A 181 15.24 -4.57 13.49
N TYR A 182 16.12 -4.61 14.49
CA TYR A 182 15.94 -5.48 15.65
C TYR A 182 16.61 -4.90 16.89
N LYS A 183 15.83 -4.55 17.93
CA LYS A 183 16.32 -4.01 19.22
C LYS A 183 17.39 -2.92 19.07
N GLY A 184 17.10 -1.95 18.20
CA GLY A 184 17.99 -0.84 17.87
C GLY A 184 19.08 -1.16 16.84
N ALA A 185 19.38 -2.43 16.56
CA ALA A 185 20.31 -2.82 15.50
C ALA A 185 19.74 -2.56 14.10
N ALA A 186 20.64 -2.23 13.18
CA ALA A 186 20.36 -2.07 11.76
C ALA A 186 21.32 -2.99 10.96
N PRO A 187 21.01 -4.29 10.80
CA PRO A 187 21.93 -5.28 10.21
C PRO A 187 22.41 -4.92 8.79
N TYR A 188 21.58 -4.18 8.05
CA TYR A 188 21.86 -3.67 6.71
C TYR A 188 22.09 -2.15 6.66
N GLY A 189 22.20 -1.49 7.82
CA GLY A 189 22.27 -0.04 7.98
C GLY A 189 20.93 0.69 7.78
N SER A 190 20.92 1.98 8.09
CA SER A 190 19.84 2.92 7.75
C SER A 190 19.97 3.40 6.29
N TRP A 191 18.85 3.80 5.67
CA TRP A 191 18.79 4.24 4.27
C TRP A 191 17.84 5.43 4.09
N GLY A 192 18.39 6.59 3.74
CA GLY A 192 17.64 7.82 3.54
C GLY A 192 16.88 7.88 2.21
N TRP A 193 15.75 8.59 2.21
CA TRP A 193 14.96 8.81 1.00
C TRP A 193 15.63 9.74 -0.02
N GLN A 194 15.40 9.42 -1.29
CA GLN A 194 15.85 10.19 -2.46
C GLN A 194 14.68 10.86 -3.19
N ALA A 195 13.55 10.17 -3.34
CA ALA A 195 12.29 10.71 -3.86
C ALA A 195 11.11 9.86 -3.41
N LEU A 196 9.89 10.40 -3.51
CA LEU A 196 8.64 9.66 -3.26
C LEU A 196 7.54 10.02 -4.26
N ILE A 197 6.55 9.13 -4.38
CA ILE A 197 5.24 9.37 -5.01
C ILE A 197 4.15 9.08 -3.99
N ARG A 198 3.11 9.92 -3.98
CA ARG A 198 1.86 9.70 -3.25
C ARG A 198 0.65 9.95 -4.15
N PRO A 199 -0.52 9.34 -3.87
CA PRO A 199 -1.78 9.73 -4.46
C PRO A 199 -2.11 11.20 -4.23
N ILE A 200 -2.39 11.94 -5.29
CA ILE A 200 -2.83 13.34 -5.23
C ILE A 200 -4.18 13.47 -4.49
N SER A 201 -5.01 12.42 -4.51
CA SER A 201 -6.24 12.32 -3.72
C SER A 201 -5.99 12.27 -2.22
N TRP A 202 -4.92 11.60 -1.77
CA TRP A 202 -4.48 11.65 -0.36
C TRP A 202 -4.01 13.06 0.01
N ALA A 203 -3.23 13.68 -0.87
CA ALA A 203 -2.67 15.03 -0.66
C ALA A 203 -3.77 16.08 -0.45
N ARG A 204 -4.85 16.03 -1.24
CA ARG A 204 -5.98 16.97 -1.15
C ARG A 204 -7.10 16.55 -0.18
N GLY A 205 -7.02 15.36 0.41
CA GLY A 205 -8.07 14.85 1.30
C GLY A 205 -9.35 14.40 0.57
N THR A 206 -9.24 14.10 -0.72
CA THR A 206 -10.36 13.75 -1.62
C THR A 206 -10.38 12.26 -2.02
N ASP A 207 -9.58 11.43 -1.35
CA ASP A 207 -9.56 9.99 -1.61
C ASP A 207 -10.81 9.28 -1.09
N ILE A 208 -11.33 8.35 -1.89
CA ILE A 208 -12.55 7.59 -1.59
C ILE A 208 -12.35 6.78 -0.30
N GLY A 209 -13.39 6.72 0.52
CA GLY A 209 -13.41 5.94 1.74
C GLY A 209 -14.15 6.62 2.89
N SER A 210 -14.09 6.01 4.07
CA SER A 210 -14.70 6.51 5.30
C SER A 210 -13.73 6.39 6.47
N GLY A 211 -13.61 7.46 7.25
CA GLY A 211 -12.62 7.53 8.33
C GLY A 211 -11.20 7.26 7.80
N ALA A 212 -10.50 6.32 8.44
CA ALA A 212 -9.18 5.83 8.08
C ALA A 212 -9.17 4.81 6.91
N ALA A 213 -10.31 4.17 6.59
CA ALA A 213 -10.40 3.33 5.41
C ALA A 213 -10.39 4.20 4.16
N ARG A 214 -9.29 4.15 3.39
CA ARG A 214 -9.10 4.90 2.15
C ARG A 214 -8.63 3.97 1.05
N ASP A 215 -9.07 4.24 -0.18
CA ASP A 215 -8.85 3.39 -1.35
C ASP A 215 -7.40 3.43 -1.83
N ASN A 216 -6.68 4.51 -1.47
CA ASN A 216 -5.29 4.76 -1.84
C ASN A 216 -4.45 5.28 -0.64
N ASP A 217 -4.51 4.61 0.52
CA ASP A 217 -3.54 4.82 1.61
C ASP A 217 -2.25 4.02 1.38
N LEU A 218 -1.55 4.35 0.29
CA LEU A 218 -0.26 3.76 -0.10
C LEU A 218 0.67 4.81 -0.73
N ALA A 219 1.97 4.63 -0.56
CA ALA A 219 3.02 5.48 -1.14
C ALA A 219 4.28 4.66 -1.46
N VAL A 220 5.08 5.14 -2.42
CA VAL A 220 6.37 4.53 -2.78
C VAL A 220 7.51 5.52 -2.61
N ILE A 221 8.66 5.04 -2.14
CA ILE A 221 9.84 5.85 -1.82
C ILE A 221 11.09 5.21 -2.41
N ALA A 222 11.82 5.95 -3.24
CA ALA A 222 13.16 5.59 -3.70
C ALA A 222 14.20 5.90 -2.60
N LEU A 223 15.09 4.95 -2.32
CA LEU A 223 16.12 5.08 -1.28
C LEU A 223 17.51 5.34 -1.90
N LYS A 224 18.26 6.28 -1.30
CA LYS A 224 19.60 6.69 -1.74
C LYS A 224 20.56 5.49 -1.74
N PRO A 225 21.30 5.19 -2.83
CA PRO A 225 22.34 4.15 -2.81
C PRO A 225 23.48 4.53 -1.84
N LYS A 226 24.10 3.54 -1.22
CA LYS A 226 25.28 3.72 -0.35
C LYS A 226 26.49 3.04 -0.95
N ASN A 227 27.58 3.80 -1.09
CA ASN A 227 28.84 3.36 -1.70
C ASN A 227 28.62 2.68 -3.07
N GLY A 228 27.75 3.25 -3.91
CA GLY A 228 27.40 2.73 -5.24
C GLY A 228 26.56 1.44 -5.24
N LYS A 229 26.05 0.99 -4.08
CA LYS A 229 25.18 -0.20 -3.96
C LYS A 229 23.77 0.20 -3.54
N PHE A 230 22.78 -0.48 -4.12
CA PHE A 230 21.39 -0.37 -3.69
C PHE A 230 21.10 -1.35 -2.55
N ILE A 231 20.06 -1.09 -1.77
CA ILE A 231 19.73 -1.94 -0.60
C ILE A 231 19.21 -3.33 -1.01
N GLY A 232 18.45 -3.42 -2.10
CA GLY A 232 17.99 -4.70 -2.65
C GLY A 232 19.14 -5.63 -3.07
N ASP A 233 20.33 -5.10 -3.39
CA ASP A 233 21.54 -5.88 -3.68
C ASP A 233 22.05 -6.66 -2.44
N ARG A 234 21.60 -6.29 -1.23
CA ARG A 234 22.00 -6.90 0.05
C ARG A 234 20.86 -7.63 0.76
N THR A 235 19.64 -7.12 0.62
CA THR A 235 18.46 -7.59 1.35
C THR A 235 17.52 -8.44 0.51
N GLY A 236 17.67 -8.46 -0.82
CA GLY A 236 16.60 -8.84 -1.74
C GLY A 236 15.44 -7.84 -1.73
N TYR A 237 14.41 -8.14 -2.52
CA TYR A 237 13.15 -7.39 -2.54
C TYR A 237 11.99 -8.35 -2.79
N LEU A 238 10.79 -7.89 -2.48
CA LEU A 238 9.54 -8.64 -2.64
C LEU A 238 8.96 -8.39 -4.05
N ASP A 239 8.14 -9.32 -4.54
CA ASP A 239 7.31 -9.12 -5.72
C ASP A 239 6.04 -8.33 -5.30
N TYR A 240 5.21 -7.88 -6.24
CA TYR A 240 3.88 -7.32 -5.90
C TYR A 240 2.81 -7.73 -6.91
N GLY A 241 1.55 -7.76 -6.45
CA GLY A 241 0.38 -8.14 -7.21
C GLY A 241 -0.78 -7.19 -6.94
N TRP A 242 -1.67 -7.06 -7.92
CA TRP A 242 -2.82 -6.16 -7.89
C TRP A 242 -4.10 -6.92 -8.26
N ASN A 243 -5.27 -6.28 -8.13
CA ASN A 243 -6.57 -6.84 -8.51
C ASN A 243 -6.86 -8.22 -7.89
N ASN A 244 -6.89 -8.27 -6.56
CA ASN A 244 -7.24 -9.48 -5.82
C ASN A 244 -6.28 -10.67 -6.07
N TYR A 245 -4.99 -10.40 -6.30
CA TYR A 245 -3.97 -11.44 -6.40
C TYR A 245 -4.01 -12.38 -5.18
N SER A 246 -3.91 -13.70 -5.40
CA SER A 246 -4.10 -14.78 -4.40
C SER A 246 -5.52 -14.95 -3.84
N PHE A 247 -6.48 -14.05 -4.10
CA PHE A 247 -7.87 -14.25 -3.67
C PHE A 247 -8.64 -15.15 -4.63
N VAL A 248 -9.19 -16.24 -4.09
CA VAL A 248 -10.05 -17.19 -4.80
C VAL A 248 -11.46 -17.21 -4.20
N ARG A 249 -12.45 -17.60 -5.00
CA ARG A 249 -13.82 -17.89 -4.54
C ARG A 249 -14.10 -19.36 -4.76
N SER A 250 -14.64 -20.03 -3.75
CA SER A 250 -15.03 -21.44 -3.82
C SER A 250 -16.33 -21.66 -3.03
N SER A 251 -17.12 -22.65 -3.40
CA SER A 251 -18.23 -23.14 -2.56
C SER A 251 -17.73 -23.56 -1.18
N LEU A 252 -16.51 -24.12 -1.10
CA LEU A 252 -15.82 -24.49 0.14
C LEU A 252 -15.49 -23.29 1.05
N THR A 253 -15.43 -22.07 0.51
CA THR A 253 -15.27 -20.81 1.27
C THR A 253 -16.60 -20.06 1.43
N GLY A 254 -17.75 -20.72 1.24
CA GLY A 254 -19.07 -20.07 1.26
C GLY A 254 -19.25 -19.04 0.13
N ASN A 255 -18.57 -19.24 -0.99
CA ASN A 255 -18.41 -18.30 -2.11
C ASN A 255 -17.76 -16.95 -1.74
N LEU A 256 -17.12 -16.84 -0.57
CA LEU A 256 -16.34 -15.65 -0.20
C LEU A 256 -15.02 -15.61 -0.98
N SER A 257 -14.57 -14.38 -1.30
CA SER A 257 -13.25 -14.12 -1.87
C SER A 257 -12.19 -14.15 -0.76
N VAL A 258 -11.36 -15.20 -0.72
CA VAL A 258 -10.39 -15.47 0.36
C VAL A 258 -8.99 -15.69 -0.22
N ALA A 259 -7.97 -15.12 0.43
CA ALA A 259 -6.55 -15.45 0.23
C ALA A 259 -5.95 -15.96 1.55
N ALA A 260 -4.76 -16.55 1.53
CA ALA A 260 -3.96 -16.79 2.73
C ALA A 260 -2.74 -15.86 2.69
N LEU A 261 -2.69 -14.86 3.57
CA LEU A 261 -1.61 -13.86 3.56
C LEU A 261 -0.83 -13.85 4.87
N SER A 262 0.47 -13.59 4.73
CA SER A 262 1.37 -13.20 5.82
C SER A 262 1.44 -11.68 5.89
N THR A 263 1.07 -11.11 7.03
CA THR A 263 1.20 -9.67 7.30
C THR A 263 2.40 -9.44 8.22
N LEU A 264 3.25 -8.45 7.93
CA LEU A 264 4.47 -8.18 8.70
C LEU A 264 4.64 -6.69 9.01
N GLY A 265 5.26 -6.39 10.16
CA GLY A 265 5.54 -5.02 10.59
C GLY A 265 6.05 -4.90 12.02
N TYR A 266 6.08 -3.67 12.54
CA TYR A 266 6.63 -3.30 13.86
C TYR A 266 5.56 -2.67 14.80
N PRO A 267 4.49 -3.41 15.14
CA PRO A 267 3.42 -2.91 16.02
C PRO A 267 3.92 -2.63 17.44
N PHE A 268 3.77 -1.38 17.91
CA PHE A 268 4.39 -0.90 19.15
C PHE A 268 3.99 -1.64 20.43
N LEU A 269 2.75 -2.12 20.56
CA LEU A 269 2.33 -2.85 21.77
C LEU A 269 2.80 -4.31 21.80
N LEU A 270 3.53 -4.77 20.78
CA LEU A 270 4.27 -6.02 20.77
C LEU A 270 5.77 -5.69 20.73
N ASP A 271 6.48 -6.03 21.81
CA ASP A 271 7.93 -5.84 21.92
C ASP A 271 8.40 -4.40 21.63
N LEU A 272 7.61 -3.39 22.02
CA LEU A 272 7.89 -1.96 21.82
C LEU A 272 8.11 -1.54 20.34
N GLY A 273 7.72 -2.39 19.37
CA GLY A 273 8.07 -2.20 17.96
C GLY A 273 9.58 -2.35 17.68
N GLU A 274 10.34 -2.96 18.59
CA GLU A 274 11.76 -3.26 18.44
C GLU A 274 12.01 -4.56 17.66
N MET A 275 11.01 -5.43 17.55
CA MET A 275 11.10 -6.70 16.83
C MET A 275 9.99 -6.80 15.79
N MET A 276 10.35 -7.23 14.57
CA MET A 276 9.39 -7.50 13.51
C MET A 276 8.44 -8.63 13.95
N GLN A 277 7.15 -8.40 13.76
CA GLN A 277 6.09 -9.37 14.02
C GLN A 277 5.53 -9.88 12.70
N ARG A 278 4.98 -11.09 12.71
CA ARG A 278 4.30 -11.75 11.60
C ARG A 278 2.94 -12.25 12.07
N THR A 279 1.89 -12.00 11.29
CA THR A 279 0.55 -12.58 11.48
C THR A 279 0.05 -13.22 10.19
N ASP A 280 -0.28 -14.50 10.24
CA ASP A 280 -0.79 -15.31 9.13
C ASP A 280 -2.27 -15.67 9.34
N GLY A 281 -3.08 -15.62 8.28
CA GLY A 281 -4.49 -16.03 8.34
C GLY A 281 -5.19 -16.04 6.98
N PRO A 282 -6.47 -16.46 6.91
CA PRO A 282 -7.30 -16.21 5.76
C PRO A 282 -7.70 -14.73 5.76
N SER A 283 -7.34 -14.05 4.70
CA SER A 283 -7.63 -12.65 4.46
C SER A 283 -8.79 -12.53 3.50
N PHE A 284 -9.61 -11.49 3.65
CA PHE A 284 -10.86 -11.31 2.93
C PHE A 284 -10.93 -9.94 2.28
N LEU A 285 -11.61 -9.84 1.13
CA LEU A 285 -11.91 -8.55 0.51
C LEU A 285 -13.11 -7.89 1.19
N THR A 286 -13.09 -6.57 1.37
CA THR A 286 -14.25 -5.78 1.80
C THR A 286 -14.22 -4.37 1.18
N THR A 287 -15.33 -3.64 1.26
CA THR A 287 -15.47 -2.28 0.72
C THR A 287 -16.08 -1.37 1.78
N ILE A 288 -15.37 -0.30 2.16
CA ILE A 288 -15.77 0.59 3.26
C ILE A 288 -15.78 2.04 2.76
N GLY A 289 -16.96 2.68 2.73
CA GLY A 289 -17.10 4.04 2.15
C GLY A 289 -16.70 4.13 0.67
N GLY A 290 -16.79 3.01 -0.07
CA GLY A 290 -16.31 2.88 -1.45
C GLY A 290 -14.84 2.48 -1.60
N ALA A 291 -14.03 2.52 -0.53
CA ALA A 291 -12.63 2.09 -0.57
C ALA A 291 -12.51 0.56 -0.57
N GLY A 292 -11.75 0.00 -1.51
CA GLY A 292 -11.41 -1.41 -1.52
C GLY A 292 -10.34 -1.72 -0.47
N GLN A 293 -10.63 -2.65 0.44
CA GLN A 293 -9.73 -3.03 1.53
C GLN A 293 -9.55 -4.55 1.55
N ILE A 294 -8.41 -5.00 2.09
CA ILE A 294 -8.26 -6.36 2.61
C ILE A 294 -8.44 -6.28 4.12
N TYR A 295 -9.10 -7.26 4.74
CA TYR A 295 -9.10 -7.43 6.19
C TYR A 295 -8.66 -8.84 6.61
N GLN A 296 -8.07 -8.95 7.79
CA GLN A 296 -7.59 -10.20 8.39
C GLN A 296 -7.49 -10.01 9.91
N GLY A 297 -7.74 -11.09 10.65
CA GLY A 297 -7.48 -11.12 12.09
C GLY A 297 -5.98 -10.92 12.39
N SER A 298 -5.63 -10.05 13.33
CA SER A 298 -4.26 -9.76 13.75
C SER A 298 -4.17 -9.07 15.10
N THR A 299 -3.02 -9.21 15.75
CA THR A 299 -2.64 -8.49 16.99
C THR A 299 -1.93 -7.16 16.72
N PHE A 300 -1.84 -6.71 15.47
CA PHE A 300 -1.03 -5.56 15.08
C PHE A 300 -1.63 -4.21 15.50
N THR A 301 -0.80 -3.37 16.14
CA THR A 301 -1.13 -2.02 16.60
C THR A 301 -0.33 -0.96 15.85
N GLY A 302 -0.53 0.33 16.16
CA GLY A 302 0.24 1.45 15.57
C GLY A 302 1.76 1.18 15.50
N GLY A 303 2.39 1.61 14.41
CA GLY A 303 3.75 1.22 14.01
C GLY A 303 3.80 0.09 12.97
N SER A 304 2.78 -0.78 12.91
CA SER A 304 2.63 -1.77 11.82
C SER A 304 2.18 -1.16 10.49
N SER A 305 1.64 0.06 10.51
CA SER A 305 1.27 0.86 9.33
C SER A 305 2.31 0.81 8.22
N GLY A 306 1.90 0.69 6.97
CA GLY A 306 2.79 0.52 5.82
C GLY A 306 3.44 -0.87 5.69
N GLY A 307 3.31 -1.73 6.71
CA GLY A 307 3.82 -3.10 6.70
C GLY A 307 3.07 -3.98 5.68
N PRO A 308 3.78 -4.82 4.91
CA PRO A 308 3.23 -5.52 3.76
C PRO A 308 2.26 -6.65 4.13
N TRP A 309 1.31 -6.89 3.23
CA TRP A 309 0.41 -8.04 3.20
C TRP A 309 0.82 -8.92 2.03
N ILE A 310 1.29 -10.14 2.30
CA ILE A 310 2.08 -10.93 1.34
C ILE A 310 1.45 -12.30 1.08
N ALA A 311 1.25 -12.64 -0.19
CA ALA A 311 0.91 -13.99 -0.64
C ALA A 311 2.18 -14.84 -0.81
N ASN A 312 2.09 -16.13 -0.46
CA ASN A 312 3.15 -17.14 -0.63
C ASN A 312 4.50 -16.71 -0.01
N PHE A 313 4.46 -16.22 1.23
CA PHE A 313 5.63 -15.67 1.91
C PHE A 313 6.58 -16.77 2.42
N GLY A 314 7.80 -16.81 1.88
CA GLY A 314 8.82 -17.81 2.20
C GLY A 314 10.11 -17.66 1.40
N TYR A 315 11.19 -18.28 1.86
CA TYR A 315 12.50 -18.20 1.20
C TYR A 315 12.54 -18.98 -0.13
N GLN A 316 12.14 -20.24 -0.11
CA GLN A 316 12.20 -21.15 -1.25
C GLN A 316 11.05 -22.16 -1.17
N ASN A 317 10.54 -22.60 -2.33
CA ASN A 317 9.55 -23.67 -2.42
C ASN A 317 10.23 -25.06 -2.32
N PRO A 318 9.53 -26.09 -1.81
CA PRO A 318 10.08 -27.44 -1.77
C PRO A 318 10.37 -27.97 -3.18
N ARG A 319 11.29 -28.93 -3.28
CA ARG A 319 11.46 -29.71 -4.51
C ARG A 319 10.28 -30.68 -4.64
N PHE A 320 9.33 -30.35 -5.52
CA PHE A 320 8.22 -31.22 -5.85
C PHE A 320 8.67 -32.51 -6.55
N SER A 321 7.94 -33.59 -6.33
CA SER A 321 8.16 -34.93 -6.89
C SER A 321 6.82 -35.67 -7.01
N GLY A 322 6.79 -36.78 -7.75
CA GLY A 322 5.58 -37.63 -7.85
C GLY A 322 4.35 -36.96 -8.47
N GLY A 323 4.53 -35.89 -9.26
CA GLY A 323 3.43 -35.12 -9.87
C GLY A 323 2.90 -33.94 -9.04
N ALA A 324 3.45 -33.69 -7.84
CA ALA A 324 3.06 -32.54 -7.02
C ALA A 324 3.41 -31.18 -7.69
N THR A 325 2.61 -30.15 -7.40
CA THR A 325 2.70 -28.79 -7.96
C THR A 325 2.43 -27.71 -6.90
N ALA A 326 2.61 -26.42 -7.23
CA ALA A 326 2.88 -25.36 -6.25
C ALA A 326 1.70 -24.47 -5.81
N GLY A 327 0.67 -24.27 -6.64
CA GLY A 327 -0.51 -23.44 -6.36
C GLY A 327 -0.87 -22.47 -7.50
N ARG A 328 -2.16 -22.30 -7.85
CA ARG A 328 -2.54 -21.25 -8.81
C ARG A 328 -2.20 -19.87 -8.21
N GLY A 329 -1.19 -19.23 -8.76
CA GLY A 329 -0.62 -17.99 -8.24
C GLY A 329 0.56 -18.19 -7.27
N ALA A 330 1.30 -19.30 -7.35
CA ALA A 330 2.44 -19.61 -6.46
C ALA A 330 3.75 -18.84 -6.77
N ARG A 331 3.68 -17.55 -7.11
CA ARG A 331 4.87 -16.67 -7.03
C ARG A 331 5.13 -16.33 -5.57
N ASN A 332 6.36 -16.50 -5.12
CA ASN A 332 6.71 -16.25 -3.72
C ASN A 332 6.74 -14.75 -3.42
N ASN A 333 6.46 -14.41 -2.17
CA ASN A 333 6.70 -13.07 -1.60
C ASN A 333 5.99 -11.93 -2.35
N VAL A 334 4.72 -12.12 -2.76
CA VAL A 334 3.96 -11.13 -3.53
C VAL A 334 3.17 -10.21 -2.61
N VAL A 335 3.56 -8.94 -2.49
CA VAL A 335 2.82 -7.92 -1.73
C VAL A 335 1.53 -7.53 -2.47
N VAL A 336 0.37 -7.60 -1.80
CA VAL A 336 -0.97 -7.31 -2.36
C VAL A 336 -1.67 -6.11 -1.71
N GLY A 337 -1.03 -5.52 -0.70
CA GLY A 337 -1.51 -4.36 0.04
C GLY A 337 -0.54 -3.97 1.15
N VAL A 338 -0.80 -2.83 1.78
CA VAL A 338 -0.07 -2.34 2.96
C VAL A 338 -1.01 -2.03 4.10
N THR A 339 -0.59 -2.31 5.34
CA THR A 339 -1.38 -2.06 6.55
C THR A 339 -1.72 -0.57 6.65
N SER A 340 -3.01 -0.24 6.59
CA SER A 340 -3.50 1.14 6.56
C SER A 340 -4.09 1.54 7.92
N TRP A 341 -4.89 0.67 8.53
CA TRP A 341 -5.49 0.90 9.85
C TRP A 341 -5.90 -0.41 10.54
N GLY A 342 -6.51 -0.31 11.71
CA GLY A 342 -7.00 -1.42 12.53
C GLY A 342 -7.74 -0.90 13.76
N ALA A 343 -8.10 -1.79 14.69
CA ALA A 343 -8.73 -1.37 15.93
C ALA A 343 -7.80 -0.43 16.76
N PRO A 344 -8.30 0.72 17.25
CA PRO A 344 -7.48 1.68 18.01
C PRO A 344 -7.26 1.24 19.46
N ASP A 345 -8.14 0.39 19.98
CA ASP A 345 -8.13 -0.15 21.33
C ASP A 345 -7.59 -1.60 21.30
N PRO A 346 -6.49 -1.92 22.01
CA PRO A 346 -5.93 -3.26 22.03
C PRO A 346 -6.82 -4.31 22.71
N ASN A 347 -7.95 -3.93 23.31
CA ASN A 347 -8.94 -4.84 23.91
C ASN A 347 -10.15 -5.07 22.99
N GLN A 348 -10.29 -4.30 21.90
CA GLN A 348 -11.32 -4.48 20.88
C GLN A 348 -10.91 -5.51 19.82
N ARG A 349 -11.74 -5.63 18.78
CA ARG A 349 -11.65 -6.68 17.77
C ARG A 349 -10.28 -6.73 17.12
N LYS A 350 -9.66 -7.92 17.17
CA LYS A 350 -8.29 -8.19 16.72
C LYS A 350 -8.23 -8.32 15.21
N ASP A 351 -8.46 -7.22 14.50
CA ASP A 351 -8.50 -7.13 13.05
C ASP A 351 -7.73 -5.91 12.54
N ASN A 352 -6.97 -6.11 11.46
CA ASN A 352 -6.29 -5.04 10.72
C ASN A 352 -6.80 -4.98 9.28
N PHE A 353 -6.59 -3.83 8.65
CA PHE A 353 -7.06 -3.54 7.29
C PHE A 353 -5.92 -2.99 6.43
N SER A 354 -5.87 -3.42 5.17
CA SER A 354 -4.90 -2.95 4.19
C SER A 354 -5.52 -1.99 3.19
N SER A 355 -4.77 -0.97 2.77
CA SER A 355 -5.01 -0.35 1.46
C SER A 355 -4.67 -1.40 0.39
N GLN A 356 -5.65 -1.80 -0.42
CA GLN A 356 -5.47 -2.86 -1.41
C GLN A 356 -4.70 -2.34 -2.63
N PHE A 357 -3.84 -3.18 -3.22
CA PHE A 357 -3.30 -2.92 -4.56
C PHE A 357 -4.34 -3.29 -5.62
N ARG A 358 -4.92 -2.30 -6.30
CA ARG A 358 -6.11 -2.47 -7.17
C ARG A 358 -6.23 -1.40 -8.25
N GLN A 359 -6.88 -1.75 -9.36
CA GLN A 359 -7.56 -0.77 -10.19
C GLN A 359 -8.80 -0.24 -9.46
N ASN A 360 -9.00 1.07 -9.52
CA ASN A 360 -10.13 1.79 -8.96
C ASN A 360 -10.47 3.01 -9.83
N THR A 361 -11.39 3.88 -9.40
CA THR A 361 -11.85 5.03 -10.20
C THR A 361 -10.78 6.12 -10.38
N ARG A 362 -9.70 6.13 -9.57
CA ARG A 362 -8.56 7.05 -9.69
C ARG A 362 -7.46 6.44 -10.55
N TYR A 363 -7.27 5.13 -10.43
CA TYR A 363 -6.30 4.34 -11.16
C TYR A 363 -6.96 3.27 -12.03
N PRO A 364 -7.73 3.66 -13.08
CA PRO A 364 -8.54 2.72 -13.83
C PRO A 364 -7.78 1.91 -14.88
N ARG A 365 -6.53 2.30 -15.23
CA ARG A 365 -5.82 1.69 -16.37
C ARG A 365 -5.38 0.26 -16.05
N ALA A 366 -5.56 -0.63 -17.03
CA ALA A 366 -5.07 -2.01 -17.02
C ALA A 366 -3.55 -2.11 -17.21
N SER A 367 -2.86 -1.01 -17.53
CA SER A 367 -1.41 -0.92 -17.57
C SER A 367 -0.91 0.50 -17.25
N TYR A 368 0.19 0.57 -16.50
CA TYR A 368 1.05 1.73 -16.29
C TYR A 368 2.50 1.32 -16.62
N GLY A 369 2.89 1.48 -17.89
CA GLY A 369 4.19 1.06 -18.39
C GLY A 369 4.44 -0.44 -18.20
N LYS A 370 5.60 -0.81 -17.65
CA LYS A 370 5.93 -2.21 -17.30
C LYS A 370 5.50 -2.61 -15.87
N TYR A 371 4.80 -1.74 -15.15
CA TYR A 371 4.57 -1.87 -13.70
C TYR A 371 3.23 -2.53 -13.31
N GLY A 372 2.43 -2.96 -14.28
CA GLY A 372 1.13 -3.60 -14.03
C GLY A 372 -0.04 -2.61 -14.03
N ALA A 373 -1.11 -2.92 -13.30
CA ALA A 373 -2.34 -2.12 -13.28
C ALA A 373 -2.63 -1.48 -11.91
N GLY A 374 -3.48 -0.46 -11.92
CA GLY A 374 -4.01 0.15 -10.70
C GLY A 374 -3.02 1.02 -9.93
N ASN A 375 -3.36 1.28 -8.66
CA ASN A 375 -2.70 2.28 -7.81
C ASN A 375 -1.19 2.03 -7.62
N ILE A 376 -0.78 0.83 -7.20
CA ILE A 376 0.65 0.52 -7.02
C ILE A 376 1.47 0.67 -8.31
N ALA A 377 0.90 0.28 -9.45
CA ALA A 377 1.55 0.37 -10.75
C ALA A 377 1.68 1.83 -11.24
N ALA A 378 0.66 2.65 -11.02
CA ALA A 378 0.70 4.08 -11.35
C ALA A 378 1.78 4.82 -10.56
N LEU A 379 1.82 4.57 -9.25
CA LEU A 379 2.81 5.12 -8.31
C LEU A 379 4.24 4.73 -8.71
N LEU A 380 4.48 3.45 -9.00
CA LEU A 380 5.79 2.96 -9.46
C LEU A 380 6.16 3.53 -10.82
N ASN A 381 5.25 3.54 -11.79
CA ASN A 381 5.51 4.13 -13.10
C ASN A 381 5.93 5.60 -12.98
N ALA A 382 5.19 6.40 -12.21
CA ALA A 382 5.51 7.81 -11.98
C ALA A 382 6.86 8.03 -11.29
N LEU A 383 7.21 7.19 -10.31
CA LEU A 383 8.52 7.21 -9.66
C LEU A 383 9.64 6.88 -10.65
N CYS A 384 9.47 5.80 -11.41
CA CYS A 384 10.51 5.18 -12.21
C CYS A 384 10.75 5.89 -13.56
N SER A 385 9.73 6.49 -14.15
CA SER A 385 9.88 7.45 -15.26
C SER A 385 10.36 8.82 -14.80
N GLY A 386 10.23 9.11 -13.50
CA GLY A 386 10.73 10.33 -12.88
C GLY A 386 12.26 10.44 -12.93
N LYS A 387 12.78 11.67 -12.80
CA LYS A 387 14.22 11.95 -12.75
C LYS A 387 14.62 12.58 -11.40
N PRO A 388 15.76 12.21 -10.81
CA PRO A 388 16.37 13.00 -9.75
C PRO A 388 16.60 14.46 -10.18
N ALA A 389 16.57 15.38 -9.22
CA ALA A 389 16.99 16.77 -9.47
C ALA A 389 18.42 16.81 -10.06
N GLY A 390 18.60 17.54 -11.16
CA GLY A 390 19.88 17.62 -11.88
C GLY A 390 20.24 16.40 -12.75
N SER A 391 19.45 15.32 -12.77
CA SER A 391 19.75 14.13 -13.58
C SER A 391 19.10 14.18 -14.96
N THR A 392 19.86 13.82 -15.99
CA THR A 392 19.34 13.54 -17.33
C THR A 392 18.66 12.17 -17.43
N GLN A 393 18.99 11.24 -16.53
CA GLN A 393 18.48 9.87 -16.49
C GLN A 393 17.29 9.72 -15.53
N THR A 394 16.42 8.74 -15.79
CA THR A 394 15.30 8.39 -14.89
C THR A 394 15.74 7.48 -13.74
N TYR A 395 14.91 7.35 -12.71
CA TYR A 395 15.13 6.37 -11.63
C TYR A 395 15.23 4.93 -12.15
N GLU A 396 14.50 4.60 -13.22
CA GLU A 396 14.64 3.32 -13.93
C GLU A 396 16.00 3.18 -14.63
N GLN A 397 16.44 4.19 -15.38
CA GLN A 397 17.75 4.17 -16.07
C GLN A 397 18.94 4.15 -15.09
N LEU A 398 18.76 4.71 -13.89
CA LEU A 398 19.71 4.63 -12.77
C LEU A 398 19.60 3.30 -11.99
N GLY A 399 18.68 2.42 -12.35
CA GLY A 399 18.57 1.06 -11.81
C GLY A 399 17.85 0.90 -10.47
N TYR A 400 17.15 1.94 -9.97
CA TYR A 400 16.38 1.85 -8.72
C TYR A 400 15.17 0.90 -8.85
N CYS A 401 14.60 0.82 -10.04
CA CYS A 401 13.32 0.15 -10.35
C CYS A 401 13.47 -1.21 -11.05
N ASN A 402 14.68 -1.78 -11.00
CA ASN A 402 14.96 -3.15 -11.43
C ASN A 402 14.43 -4.16 -10.39
#